data_AF-A0A1I4UMP1-F1
#
_entry.id   AF-A0A1I4UMP1-F1
#
_cell.length_a   1.000
_cell.length_b   1.000
_cell.length_c   1.000
_cell.angle_alpha   90.00
_cell.angle_beta   90.00
_cell.angle_gamma   90.00
#
_symmetry.space_group_name_H-M   'P 1'
#
loop_
_entity.id
_entity.type
_entity.pdbx_description
1 polymer ?
#
loop_
_entity_poly.entity_id
_entity_poly.type
_entity_poly.pdbx_seq_one_letter_code
_entity_poly.pdbx_strand_id
1 'polypeptide(L)'
;MQMKVTTSIDPYLKASFEATKSVHKKSFSEVLEDGIRQILDEVSPLEAVKLTISQREQELSEFRLKLAELEVLEKQRKASKKEETEANPEMEGYLEDFRSKKFSEHIDSAVKMLKSGTQPNWKHMAPMYQFSNEREFKKWFFKKMNHEGILCNY
;
A
#
# COMPACT_ATOMS: atom_id res chain seq x y z
N MET A 1 25.37 7.46 11.02
CA MET A 1 25.77 7.15 12.43
C MET A 1 26.51 8.35 13.00
N GLN A 2 26.02 8.99 14.06
CA GLN A 2 26.69 10.15 14.68
C GLN A 2 27.66 9.70 15.78
N MET A 3 28.92 10.11 15.69
CA MET A 3 29.92 9.90 16.73
C MET A 3 29.90 11.06 17.74
N LYS A 4 29.90 10.74 19.03
CA LYS A 4 29.99 11.76 20.08
C LYS A 4 31.41 12.31 20.13
N VAL A 5 31.57 13.59 19.80
CA VAL A 5 32.84 14.32 19.91
C VAL A 5 32.79 15.22 21.14
N THR A 6 33.85 15.19 21.96
CA THR A 6 34.00 16.11 23.10
C THR A 6 35.10 17.10 22.77
N THR A 7 34.82 18.39 22.90
CA THR A 7 35.77 19.47 22.65
C THR A 7 35.67 20.54 23.73
N SER A 8 36.72 21.34 23.87
CA SER A 8 36.79 22.48 24.78
C SER A 8 36.55 23.77 24.00
N ILE A 9 35.73 24.66 24.53
CA ILE A 9 35.51 26.01 23.99
C ILE A 9 35.56 27.02 25.14
N ASP A 10 35.88 28.27 24.82
CA ASP A 10 35.72 29.40 25.74
C ASP A 10 34.29 29.43 26.33
N PRO A 11 34.15 29.37 27.67
CA PRO A 11 32.85 29.35 28.31
C PRO A 11 32.03 30.63 28.06
N TYR A 12 32.66 31.79 27.91
CA TYR A 12 31.96 33.06 27.64
C TYR A 12 31.40 33.10 26.23
N LEU A 13 32.16 32.60 25.26
CA LEU A 13 31.70 32.49 23.88
C LEU A 13 30.51 31.53 23.79
N LYS A 14 30.61 30.36 24.43
CA LYS A 14 29.52 29.38 24.48
C LYS A 14 28.26 29.97 25.12
N ALA A 15 28.40 30.65 26.26
CA ALA A 15 27.27 31.28 26.95
C ALA A 15 26.60 32.34 26.07
N SER A 16 27.38 33.18 25.40
CA SER A 16 26.87 34.22 24.50
C SER A 16 26.14 33.63 23.28
N PHE A 17 26.68 32.54 22.71
CA PHE A 17 26.04 31.83 21.62
C PHE A 17 24.69 31.22 22.06
N GLU A 18 24.66 30.46 23.16
CA GLU A 18 23.40 29.86 23.65
C GLU A 18 22.36 30.92 24.04
N ALA A 19 22.79 32.07 24.58
CA ALA A 19 21.90 33.18 24.90
C ALA A 19 21.20 33.77 23.67
N THR A 20 21.80 33.66 22.49
CA THR A 20 21.25 34.19 21.22
C THR A 20 20.56 33.14 20.36
N LYS A 21 20.38 31.91 20.89
CA LYS A 21 19.76 30.77 20.19
C LYS A 21 18.36 31.05 19.65
N SER A 22 17.58 31.89 20.34
CA SER A 22 16.25 32.31 19.88
C SER A 22 16.28 33.07 18.55
N VAL A 23 17.41 33.71 18.21
CA VAL A 23 17.60 34.50 17.00
C VAL A 23 18.08 33.62 15.84
N HIS A 24 19.20 32.90 16.01
CA HIS A 24 19.81 32.13 14.92
C HIS A 24 19.23 30.72 14.76
N LYS A 25 18.54 30.18 15.77
CA LYS A 25 17.87 28.86 15.77
C LYS A 25 18.76 27.66 15.43
N LYS A 26 20.08 27.84 15.48
CA LYS A 26 21.07 26.77 15.27
C LYS A 26 21.53 26.18 16.60
N SER A 27 21.80 24.89 16.62
CA SER A 27 22.49 24.21 17.71
C SER A 27 24.00 24.44 17.63
N PHE A 28 24.67 24.25 18.77
CA PHE A 28 26.12 24.37 18.85
C PHE A 28 26.85 23.36 17.95
N SER A 29 26.32 22.13 17.85
CA SER A 29 26.85 21.09 16.96
C SER A 29 26.76 21.47 15.49
N GLU A 30 25.62 22.00 15.03
CA GLU A 30 25.46 22.43 13.63
C GLU A 30 26.46 23.52 13.26
N VAL A 31 26.66 24.51 14.13
CA VAL A 31 27.62 25.60 13.86
C VAL A 31 29.06 25.09 13.86
N LEU A 32 29.40 24.16 14.74
CA LEU A 32 30.71 23.50 14.72
C LEU A 32 30.94 22.72 13.43
N GLU A 33 29.96 21.93 12.99
CA GLU A 33 30.05 21.18 11.73
C GLU A 33 30.17 22.12 10.53
N ASP A 34 29.35 23.18 10.47
CA ASP A 34 29.40 24.20 9.42
C ASP A 34 30.76 24.89 9.38
N GLY A 35 31.29 25.29 10.54
CA GLY A 35 32.60 25.95 10.66
C GLY A 35 33.75 25.05 10.23
N ILE A 36 33.72 23.77 10.63
CA ILE A 36 34.73 22.79 10.20
C ILE A 36 34.67 22.59 8.67
N ARG A 37 33.47 22.47 8.09
CA ARG A 37 33.30 22.33 6.63
C ARG A 37 33.84 23.56 5.89
N GLN A 38 33.53 24.75 6.39
CA GLN A 38 34.00 25.99 5.77
C GLN A 38 35.54 26.07 5.79
N ILE A 39 36.17 25.80 6.92
CA ILE A 39 37.64 25.79 7.02
C ILE A 39 38.24 24.72 6.10
N LEU A 40 37.62 23.53 6.02
CA LEU A 40 38.09 22.46 5.14
C LEU A 40 38.00 22.86 3.66
N ASP A 41 36.93 23.55 3.26
CA ASP A 41 36.75 24.06 1.89
C ASP A 41 37.79 25.15 1.56
N GLU A 42 38.10 26.02 2.51
CA GLU A 42 39.11 27.08 2.34
C GLU A 42 40.55 26.52 2.25
N VAL A 43 40.89 25.57 3.12
CA VAL A 43 42.27 25.06 3.26
C VAL A 43 42.55 23.88 2.32
N SER A 44 41.55 23.05 2.04
CA SER A 44 41.69 21.87 1.18
C SER A 44 40.39 21.53 0.43
N PRO A 45 40.07 22.27 -0.65
CA PRO A 45 38.86 22.05 -1.43
C PRO A 45 38.72 20.62 -1.96
N LEU A 46 39.84 19.97 -2.30
CA LEU A 46 39.85 18.59 -2.77
C LEU A 46 39.33 17.62 -1.70
N GLU A 47 39.79 17.77 -0.46
CA GLU A 47 39.35 16.92 0.65
C GLU A 47 37.90 17.23 1.06
N ALA A 48 37.47 18.50 0.97
CA ALA A 48 36.08 18.89 1.19
C ALA A 48 35.12 18.20 0.19
N VAL A 49 35.49 18.17 -1.09
CA VAL A 49 34.73 17.46 -2.13
C VAL A 49 34.71 15.95 -1.87
N LYS A 50 35.84 15.33 -1.53
CA LYS A 50 35.90 13.89 -1.19
C LYS A 50 35.01 13.55 0.00
N LEU A 51 35.04 14.37 1.05
CA LEU A 51 34.17 14.19 2.23
C LEU A 51 32.69 14.25 1.83
N THR A 52 32.33 15.21 0.98
CA THR A 52 30.96 15.36 0.46
C THR A 52 30.53 14.12 -0.32
N ILE A 53 31.40 13.60 -1.19
CA ILE A 53 31.13 12.35 -1.95
C ILE A 53 30.86 11.20 -0.97
N SER A 54 31.73 11.00 0.02
CA SER A 54 31.59 9.92 0.99
C SER A 54 30.29 10.02 1.80
N GLN A 55 29.89 11.22 2.21
CA GLN A 55 28.60 11.45 2.89
C GLN A 55 27.41 11.07 2.00
N ARG A 56 27.43 11.46 0.72
CA ARG A 56 26.36 11.11 -0.22
C ARG A 56 26.31 9.62 -0.52
N GLU A 57 27.45 8.95 -0.60
CA GLU A 57 27.51 7.49 -0.75
C GLU A 57 26.88 6.78 0.45
N GLN A 58 27.13 7.28 1.67
CA GLN A 58 26.51 6.75 2.88
C GLN A 58 24.99 6.95 2.89
N GLU A 59 24.50 8.16 2.60
CA GLU A 59 23.07 8.44 2.47
C GLU A 59 22.41 7.54 1.42
N LEU A 60 23.08 7.35 0.28
CA LEU A 60 22.59 6.50 -0.80
C LEU A 60 22.52 5.03 -0.39
N SER A 61 23.48 4.56 0.42
CA SER A 61 23.43 3.23 1.04
C SER A 61 22.22 3.07 1.97
N GLU A 62 21.96 4.07 2.83
CA GLU A 62 20.79 4.07 3.71
C GLU A 62 19.47 4.05 2.93
N PHE A 63 19.36 4.83 1.84
CA PHE A 63 18.18 4.79 0.97
C PHE A 63 18.01 3.45 0.25
N ARG A 64 19.11 2.81 -0.17
CA ARG A 64 19.06 1.47 -0.77
C ARG A 64 18.54 0.42 0.22
N LEU A 65 18.96 0.47 1.48
CA LEU A 65 18.45 -0.41 2.53
C LEU A 65 16.95 -0.21 2.73
N LYS A 66 16.52 1.05 2.86
CA LYS A 66 15.10 1.39 2.99
C LYS A 66 14.26 0.95 1.79
N LEU A 67 14.80 1.06 0.58
CA LEU A 67 14.13 0.55 -0.62
C LEU A 67 13.93 -0.97 -0.53
N ALA A 68 14.97 -1.72 -0.17
CA ALA A 68 14.88 -3.17 -0.02
C ALA A 68 13.83 -3.59 1.03
N GLU A 69 13.76 -2.89 2.16
CA GLU A 69 12.73 -3.12 3.19
C GLU A 69 11.32 -2.90 2.62
N LEU A 70 11.10 -1.80 1.91
CA LEU A 70 9.81 -1.47 1.30
C LEU A 70 9.40 -2.46 0.21
N GLU A 71 10.35 -2.95 -0.59
CA GLU A 71 10.08 -3.98 -1.59
C GLU A 71 9.60 -5.29 -0.96
N VAL A 72 10.19 -5.69 0.18
CA VAL A 72 9.75 -6.87 0.94
C VAL A 72 8.33 -6.67 1.46
N LEU A 73 8.04 -5.50 2.05
CA LEU A 73 6.70 -5.18 2.55
C LEU A 73 5.64 -5.17 1.43
N GLU A 74 5.97 -4.63 0.26
CA GLU A 74 5.06 -4.63 -0.89
C GLU A 74 4.83 -6.04 -1.45
N LYS A 75 5.85 -6.90 -1.46
CA LYS A 75 5.70 -8.32 -1.81
C LYS A 75 4.79 -9.06 -0.83
N GLN A 76 4.99 -8.86 0.48
CA GLN A 76 4.14 -9.42 1.52
C GLN A 76 2.69 -8.97 1.35
N ARG A 77 2.45 -7.66 1.21
CA ARG A 77 1.12 -7.11 0.96
C ARG A 77 0.44 -7.70 -0.27
N LYS A 78 1.17 -7.91 -1.36
CA LYS A 78 0.65 -8.56 -2.57
C LYS A 78 0.33 -10.04 -2.36
N ALA A 79 1.09 -10.74 -1.52
CA ALA A 79 0.79 -12.12 -1.13
C ALA A 79 -0.47 -12.18 -0.25
N SER A 80 -0.58 -11.32 0.77
CA SER A 80 -1.75 -11.26 1.65
C SER A 80 -3.05 -10.95 0.90
N LYS A 81 -3.01 -10.08 -0.11
CA LYS A 81 -4.18 -9.82 -0.97
C LYS A 81 -4.63 -11.04 -1.77
N LYS A 82 -3.71 -11.93 -2.16
CA LYS A 82 -4.07 -13.19 -2.82
C LYS A 82 -4.69 -14.17 -1.83
N GLU A 83 -4.17 -14.22 -0.60
CA GLU A 83 -4.71 -15.07 0.47
C GLU A 83 -6.10 -14.57 0.94
N GLU A 84 -6.37 -13.26 0.96
CA GLU A 84 -7.72 -12.71 1.20
C GLU A 84 -8.72 -13.03 0.06
N THR A 85 -8.24 -13.49 -1.10
CA THR A 85 -9.11 -13.96 -2.20
C THR A 85 -9.41 -15.47 -2.08
N GLU A 86 -8.77 -16.18 -1.15
CA GLU A 86 -9.18 -17.54 -0.76
C GLU A 86 -10.34 -17.42 0.23
N ALA A 87 -11.53 -17.50 -0.35
CA ALA A 87 -12.85 -17.52 0.27
C ALA A 87 -12.84 -18.06 1.71
N ASN A 88 -13.26 -17.22 2.65
CA ASN A 88 -13.68 -17.67 3.97
C ASN A 88 -14.78 -18.74 3.76
N PRO A 89 -14.53 -20.03 4.05
CA PRO A 89 -15.44 -21.11 3.67
C PRO A 89 -16.83 -20.95 4.29
N GLU A 90 -16.91 -20.35 5.48
CA GLU A 90 -18.17 -20.05 6.16
C GLU A 90 -18.98 -18.96 5.44
N MET A 91 -18.30 -17.96 4.87
CA MET A 91 -18.96 -16.89 4.12
C MET A 91 -19.43 -17.39 2.73
N GLU A 92 -18.64 -18.25 2.08
CA GLU A 92 -19.03 -18.84 0.79
C GLU A 92 -20.25 -19.76 0.94
N GLY A 93 -20.31 -20.56 2.01
CA GLY A 93 -21.48 -21.38 2.35
C GLY A 93 -22.74 -20.54 2.57
N TYR A 94 -22.64 -19.47 3.38
CA TYR A 94 -23.75 -18.54 3.61
C TYR A 94 -24.23 -17.85 2.33
N LEU A 95 -23.31 -17.44 1.47
CA LEU A 95 -23.63 -16.81 0.19
C LEU A 95 -24.32 -17.78 -0.77
N GLU A 96 -23.91 -19.05 -0.82
CA GLU A 96 -24.54 -20.06 -1.67
C GLU A 96 -25.98 -20.39 -1.20
N ASP A 97 -26.21 -20.46 0.12
CA ASP A 97 -27.53 -20.64 0.69
C ASP A 97 -28.45 -19.43 0.39
N PHE A 98 -27.93 -18.21 0.57
CA PHE A 98 -28.65 -16.98 0.24
C PHE A 98 -29.03 -16.92 -1.25
N ARG A 99 -28.06 -17.21 -2.14
CA ARG A 99 -28.28 -17.20 -3.59
C ARG A 99 -29.29 -18.27 -4.00
N SER A 100 -29.22 -19.47 -3.40
CA SER A 100 -30.16 -20.57 -3.66
C SER A 100 -31.59 -20.22 -3.22
N LYS A 101 -31.75 -19.57 -2.07
CA LYS A 101 -33.07 -19.07 -1.63
C LYS A 101 -33.62 -17.98 -2.55
N LYS A 102 -32.77 -17.05 -2.99
CA LYS A 102 -33.17 -16.01 -3.94
C LYS A 102 -33.55 -16.57 -5.30
N PHE A 103 -32.86 -17.62 -5.73
CA PHE A 103 -33.18 -18.32 -6.97
C PHE A 103 -34.58 -18.94 -6.88
N SER A 104 -34.90 -19.68 -5.82
CA SER A 104 -36.24 -20.28 -5.70
C SER A 104 -37.37 -19.25 -5.62
N GLU A 105 -37.13 -18.08 -5.02
CA GLU A 105 -38.11 -16.99 -4.93
C GLU A 105 -38.39 -16.29 -6.27
N HIS A 106 -37.42 -16.23 -7.19
CA HIS A 106 -37.48 -15.34 -8.36
C HIS A 106 -37.26 -16.03 -9.71
N ILE A 107 -37.07 -17.36 -9.73
CA ILE A 107 -36.77 -18.13 -10.93
C ILE A 107 -37.90 -18.07 -11.97
N ASP A 108 -39.15 -18.09 -11.56
CA ASP A 108 -40.30 -18.17 -12.47
C ASP A 108 -40.36 -16.99 -13.45
N SER A 109 -40.05 -15.77 -12.97
CA SER A 109 -40.03 -14.58 -13.82
C SER A 109 -38.90 -14.65 -14.84
N ALA A 110 -37.72 -15.09 -14.41
CA ALA A 110 -36.57 -15.23 -15.29
C ALA A 110 -36.80 -16.32 -16.35
N VAL A 111 -37.34 -17.47 -15.96
CA VAL A 111 -37.67 -18.58 -16.87
C VAL A 111 -38.72 -18.18 -17.89
N LYS A 112 -39.76 -17.42 -17.49
CA LYS A 112 -40.78 -16.91 -18.42
C LYS A 112 -40.17 -16.02 -19.51
N MET A 113 -39.29 -15.09 -19.13
CA MET A 113 -38.58 -14.22 -20.09
C MET A 113 -37.70 -15.04 -21.04
N LEU A 114 -36.98 -16.02 -20.49
CA LEU A 114 -36.09 -16.87 -21.29
C LEU A 114 -36.84 -17.75 -22.29
N LYS A 115 -37.95 -18.34 -21.88
CA LYS A 115 -38.83 -19.11 -22.78
C LYS A 115 -39.48 -18.25 -23.86
N SER A 116 -39.71 -16.97 -23.60
CA SER A 116 -40.21 -16.01 -24.59
C SER A 116 -39.11 -15.36 -25.44
N GLY A 117 -37.87 -15.87 -25.37
CA GLY A 117 -36.73 -15.36 -26.14
C GLY A 117 -36.20 -14.00 -25.67
N THR A 118 -36.64 -13.51 -24.51
CA THR A 118 -36.22 -12.23 -23.93
C THR A 118 -35.18 -12.46 -22.84
N GLN A 119 -34.06 -11.72 -22.87
CA GLN A 119 -33.03 -11.86 -21.85
C GLN A 119 -33.39 -11.08 -20.57
N PRO A 120 -33.31 -11.70 -19.38
CA PRO A 120 -33.33 -11.00 -18.10
C PRO A 120 -32.26 -9.90 -18.03
N ASN A 121 -32.52 -8.85 -17.25
CA ASN A 121 -31.53 -7.80 -17.02
C ASN A 121 -30.47 -8.28 -16.03
N TRP A 122 -29.51 -9.05 -16.54
CA TRP A 122 -28.44 -9.67 -15.76
C TRP A 122 -27.61 -8.66 -14.98
N LYS A 123 -27.37 -7.48 -15.56
CA LYS A 123 -26.63 -6.38 -14.92
C LYS A 123 -27.34 -5.86 -13.67
N HIS A 124 -28.67 -5.83 -13.68
CA HIS A 124 -29.46 -5.41 -12.53
C HIS A 124 -29.65 -6.54 -11.50
N MET A 125 -29.71 -7.79 -11.97
CA MET A 125 -29.89 -8.96 -11.10
C MET A 125 -28.59 -9.36 -10.37
N ALA A 126 -27.42 -9.24 -10.99
CA ALA A 126 -26.16 -9.70 -10.38
C ALA A 126 -25.88 -9.12 -8.98
N PRO A 127 -26.06 -7.80 -8.72
CA PRO A 127 -25.91 -7.24 -7.38
C PRO A 127 -26.92 -7.79 -6.36
N MET A 128 -28.15 -8.13 -6.78
CA MET A 128 -29.18 -8.69 -5.88
C MET A 128 -28.80 -10.07 -5.34
N TYR A 129 -27.96 -10.80 -6.09
CA TYR A 129 -27.41 -12.12 -5.72
C TYR A 129 -26.00 -12.02 -5.15
N GLN A 130 -25.55 -10.79 -4.79
CA GLN A 130 -24.22 -10.53 -4.25
C GLN A 130 -23.09 -11.04 -5.19
N PHE A 131 -23.27 -10.84 -6.50
CA PHE A 131 -22.20 -11.03 -7.49
C PHE A 131 -21.64 -9.68 -7.89
N SER A 132 -20.32 -9.56 -7.84
CA SER A 132 -19.57 -8.38 -8.32
C SER A 132 -19.50 -8.31 -9.84
N ASN A 133 -19.78 -9.42 -10.54
CA ASN A 133 -19.64 -9.54 -11.98
C ASN A 133 -20.86 -10.25 -12.61
N GLU A 134 -21.43 -9.63 -13.65
CA GLU A 134 -22.53 -10.19 -14.44
C GLU A 134 -22.18 -11.54 -15.05
N ARG A 135 -20.93 -11.72 -15.52
CA ARG A 135 -20.50 -12.95 -16.18
C ARG A 135 -20.51 -14.14 -15.22
N GLU A 136 -20.10 -13.94 -13.99
CA GLU A 136 -20.10 -14.98 -12.95
C GLU A 136 -21.51 -15.32 -12.52
N PHE A 137 -22.35 -14.29 -12.33
CA PHE A 137 -23.77 -14.49 -12.04
C PHE A 137 -24.47 -15.34 -13.10
N LYS A 138 -24.31 -15.00 -14.39
CA LYS A 138 -24.88 -15.79 -15.50
C LYS A 138 -24.45 -17.24 -15.45
N LYS A 139 -23.14 -17.48 -15.28
CA LYS A 139 -22.59 -18.84 -15.22
C LYS A 139 -23.17 -19.64 -14.05
N TRP A 140 -23.27 -19.02 -12.87
CA TRP A 140 -23.89 -19.63 -11.69
C TRP A 140 -25.38 -19.91 -11.92
N PHE A 141 -26.12 -18.94 -12.45
CA PHE A 141 -27.57 -19.04 -12.65
C PHE A 141 -27.96 -20.17 -13.61
N PHE A 142 -27.27 -20.29 -14.75
CA PHE A 142 -27.50 -21.40 -15.68
C PHE A 142 -27.08 -22.75 -15.12
N LYS A 143 -25.96 -22.79 -14.37
CA LYS A 143 -25.55 -24.01 -13.67
C LYS A 143 -26.61 -24.46 -12.67
N LYS A 144 -27.19 -23.53 -11.91
CA LYS A 144 -28.27 -23.81 -10.95
C LYS A 144 -29.55 -24.25 -11.66
N MET A 145 -29.97 -23.59 -12.75
CA MET A 145 -31.10 -24.03 -13.58
C MET A 145 -30.94 -25.46 -14.08
N ASN A 146 -29.76 -25.81 -14.60
CA ASN A 146 -29.47 -27.16 -15.08
C ASN A 146 -29.53 -28.19 -13.94
N HIS A 147 -29.02 -27.83 -12.75
CA HIS A 147 -29.07 -28.70 -11.57
C HIS A 147 -30.51 -28.95 -11.09
N GLU A 148 -31.36 -27.92 -11.11
CA GLU A 148 -32.79 -28.02 -10.76
C GLU A 148 -33.66 -28.62 -11.90
N GLY A 149 -33.05 -29.07 -13.00
CA GLY A 149 -33.76 -29.68 -14.13
C GLY A 149 -34.58 -28.69 -14.99
N ILE A 150 -34.33 -27.38 -14.85
CA ILE A 150 -35.04 -26.33 -15.58
C ILE A 150 -34.38 -26.13 -16.94
N LEU A 151 -34.82 -26.91 -17.92
CA LEU A 151 -34.35 -26.81 -19.31
C LEU A 151 -34.96 -25.59 -20.00
N CYS A 152 -34.15 -24.57 -20.25
CA CYS A 152 -34.43 -23.57 -21.27
C CYS A 152 -33.55 -23.89 -22.47
N ASN A 153 -34.17 -24.27 -23.59
CA ASN A 153 -33.44 -24.47 -24.85
C ASN A 153 -32.83 -23.12 -25.25
N TYR A 154 -31.50 -23.07 -25.27
CA TYR A 154 -30.72 -21.99 -25.87
C TYR A 154 -30.06 -22.49 -27.15
#